data_AF-A0A6H9Z3T1-F1
#
_entry.id   AF-A0A6H9Z3T1-F1
#
_cell.length_a   1.000
_cell.length_b   1.000
_cell.length_c   1.000
_cell.angle_alpha   90.00
_cell.angle_beta   90.00
_cell.angle_gamma   90.00
#
_symmetry.space_group_name_H-M   'P 1'
#
loop_
_entity.id
_entity.type
_entity.pdbx_description
1 polymer ?
#
loop_
_entity_poly.entity_id
_entity_poly.type
_entity_poly.pdbx_seq_one_letter_code
_entity_poly.pdbx_strand_id
1 'polypeptide(L)'
;MADIAEAADVGRSTLHRYYPDRDVLIKAVVEDSLAVVQEATEGAALDDGSPQEAMRRLVAAMVDAGDRLLFLWGDPKVFEGHPTVDDPDCDPPDDPVLRLIERGQAEGVFDPELSPVWIQHVLWALVYTAVEEADQGRMPRHGITSTVIRTLEKGVLSR
;
A
#
# COMPACT_ATOMS: atom_id res chain seq x y z
N MET A 1 1.41 9.25 24.23
CA MET A 1 1.80 10.65 23.94
C MET A 1 3.21 10.97 24.43
N ALA A 2 3.57 10.68 25.69
CA ALA A 2 4.94 10.91 26.18
C ALA A 2 5.98 10.10 25.39
N ASP A 3 5.76 8.79 25.24
CA ASP A 3 6.68 7.89 24.52
C ASP A 3 6.81 8.27 23.04
N ILE A 4 5.74 8.77 22.41
CA ILE A 4 5.75 9.25 21.02
C ILE A 4 6.58 10.53 20.90
N ALA A 5 6.42 11.47 21.84
CA ALA A 5 7.19 12.70 21.84
C ALA A 5 8.68 12.43 22.04
N GLU A 6 9.02 11.47 22.92
CA GLU A 6 10.39 11.01 23.13
C GLU A 6 10.97 10.34 21.88
N ALA A 7 10.23 9.41 21.27
CA ALA A 7 10.67 8.73 20.04
C ALA A 7 10.84 9.68 18.85
N ALA A 8 10.03 10.74 18.77
CA ALA A 8 10.10 11.76 17.73
C ALA A 8 11.09 12.90 18.05
N ASP A 9 11.79 12.85 19.20
CA ASP A 9 12.71 13.89 19.68
C ASP A 9 12.08 15.30 19.74
N VAL A 10 10.83 15.37 20.21
CA VAL A 10 10.07 16.63 20.38
C VAL A 10 9.58 16.82 21.81
N GLY A 11 9.39 18.08 22.21
CA GLY A 11 8.77 18.41 23.49
C GLY A 11 7.31 17.94 23.56
N ARG A 12 6.89 17.38 24.71
CA ARG A 12 5.48 16.99 24.96
C ARG A 12 4.49 18.13 24.72
N SER A 13 4.85 19.36 25.11
CA SER A 13 4.04 20.56 24.87
C SER A 13 3.94 20.90 23.39
N THR A 14 5.00 20.67 22.61
CA THR A 14 4.99 20.85 21.16
C THR A 14 4.07 19.83 20.50
N LEU A 15 4.19 18.53 20.84
CA LEU A 15 3.32 17.49 20.30
C LEU A 15 1.85 17.77 20.65
N HIS A 16 1.56 18.07 21.91
CA HIS A 16 0.19 18.34 22.40
C HIS A 16 -0.43 19.60 21.77
N ARG A 17 0.39 20.58 21.36
CA ARG A 17 -0.11 21.77 20.66
C ARG A 17 -0.74 21.43 19.31
N TYR A 18 -0.20 20.43 18.61
CA TYR A 18 -0.71 19.98 17.31
C TYR A 18 -1.73 18.86 17.44
N TYR A 19 -1.52 17.95 18.39
CA TYR A 19 -2.35 16.77 18.60
C TYR A 19 -2.70 16.65 20.09
N PRO A 20 -3.86 17.17 20.51
CA PRO A 20 -4.24 17.24 21.93
C PRO A 20 -4.32 15.86 22.61
N ASP A 21 -4.66 14.84 21.85
CA ASP A 21 -4.74 13.46 22.32
C ASP A 21 -4.25 12.48 21.24
N ARG A 22 -4.26 11.19 21.60
CA ARG A 22 -3.78 10.11 20.73
C ARG A 22 -4.69 9.91 19.53
N ASP A 23 -5.98 10.10 19.67
CA ASP A 23 -6.94 9.80 18.60
C ASP A 23 -6.80 10.85 17.49
N VAL A 24 -6.64 12.13 17.86
CA VAL A 24 -6.34 13.21 16.91
C VAL A 24 -5.00 12.99 16.20
N LEU A 25 -3.97 12.50 16.91
CA LEU A 25 -2.69 12.14 16.29
C LEU A 25 -2.85 10.99 15.29
N ILE A 26 -3.51 9.89 15.70
CA ILE A 26 -3.69 8.71 14.85
C ILE A 26 -4.46 9.07 13.58
N LYS A 27 -5.55 9.84 13.71
CA LYS A 27 -6.30 10.33 12.55
C LYS A 27 -5.41 11.11 11.57
N ALA A 28 -4.57 12.01 12.07
CA ALA A 28 -3.65 12.77 11.21
C ALA A 28 -2.61 11.88 10.53
N VAL A 29 -2.10 10.85 11.22
CA VAL A 29 -1.16 9.88 10.62
C VAL A 29 -1.85 9.00 9.59
N VAL A 30 -3.13 8.64 9.78
CA VAL A 30 -3.94 7.92 8.77
C VAL A 30 -4.08 8.77 7.51
N GLU A 31 -4.51 10.02 7.67
CA GLU A 31 -4.67 10.96 6.55
C GLU A 31 -3.35 11.17 5.78
N ASP A 32 -2.25 11.39 6.50
CA ASP A 32 -0.90 11.53 5.91
C ASP A 32 -0.43 10.24 5.21
N SER A 33 -0.72 9.07 5.79
CA SER A 33 -0.33 7.78 5.22
C SER A 33 -1.13 7.45 3.96
N LEU A 34 -2.43 7.74 3.94
CA LEU A 34 -3.25 7.60 2.74
C LEU A 34 -2.77 8.54 1.63
N ALA A 35 -2.42 9.78 1.95
CA ALA A 35 -1.87 10.73 0.99
C ALA A 35 -0.55 10.22 0.38
N VAL A 36 0.37 9.69 1.20
CA VAL A 36 1.63 9.11 0.69
C VAL A 36 1.38 7.90 -0.21
N VAL A 37 0.44 7.01 0.14
CA VAL A 37 0.09 5.86 -0.71
C VAL A 37 -0.54 6.31 -2.03
N GLN A 38 -1.39 7.34 -1.99
CA GLN A 38 -1.97 7.93 -3.18
C GLN A 38 -0.90 8.56 -4.08
N GLU A 39 -0.03 9.40 -3.54
CA GLU A 39 1.07 10.04 -4.27
C GLU A 39 2.03 9.01 -4.88
N ALA A 40 2.32 7.92 -4.15
CA ALA A 40 3.14 6.81 -4.64
C ALA A 40 2.46 6.08 -5.81
N THR A 41 1.14 5.89 -5.74
CA THR A 41 0.34 5.28 -6.82
C THR A 41 0.31 6.17 -8.07
N GLU A 42 0.09 7.47 -7.89
CA GLU A 42 0.12 8.47 -8.98
C GLU A 42 1.51 8.56 -9.62
N GLY A 43 2.56 8.61 -8.79
CA GLY A 43 3.96 8.66 -9.23
C GLY A 43 4.44 7.42 -9.97
N ALA A 44 3.78 6.28 -9.79
CA ALA A 44 4.04 5.06 -10.56
C ALA A 44 3.62 5.18 -12.04
N ALA A 45 2.85 6.21 -12.40
CA ALA A 45 2.40 6.52 -13.76
C ALA A 45 1.82 5.27 -14.44
N LEU A 46 0.72 4.75 -13.91
CA LEU A 46 0.19 3.43 -14.29
C LEU A 46 -0.30 3.36 -15.73
N ASP A 47 -0.59 4.51 -16.35
CA ASP A 47 -0.99 4.61 -17.75
C ASP A 47 0.20 4.59 -18.73
N ASP A 48 1.45 4.75 -18.26
CA ASP A 48 2.63 4.85 -19.13
C ASP A 48 3.31 3.49 -19.40
N GLY A 49 3.71 3.24 -20.64
CA GLY A 49 4.45 2.02 -21.02
C GLY A 49 3.61 0.73 -20.92
N SER A 50 4.29 -0.42 -20.92
CA SER A 50 3.57 -1.70 -20.87
C SER A 50 2.93 -1.94 -19.49
N PRO A 51 1.80 -2.68 -19.42
CA PRO A 51 1.14 -3.02 -18.16
C PRO A 51 2.08 -3.73 -17.17
N GLN A 52 3.01 -4.55 -17.68
CA GLN A 52 4.02 -5.21 -16.85
C GLN A 52 5.00 -4.20 -16.22
N GLU A 53 5.50 -3.23 -16.99
CA GLU A 53 6.41 -2.21 -16.46
C GLU A 53 5.71 -1.29 -15.44
N ALA A 54 4.47 -0.89 -15.73
CA ALA A 54 3.64 -0.12 -14.80
C ALA A 54 3.40 -0.89 -13.48
N MET A 55 3.09 -2.19 -13.54
CA MET A 55 2.93 -3.04 -12.35
C MET A 55 4.22 -3.11 -11.51
N ARG A 56 5.39 -3.22 -12.16
CA ARG A 56 6.68 -3.22 -11.46
C ARG A 56 6.96 -1.88 -10.78
N ARG A 57 6.63 -0.75 -11.41
CA ARG A 57 6.74 0.58 -10.80
C ARG A 57 5.81 0.72 -9.61
N LEU A 58 4.57 0.24 -9.72
CA LEU A 58 3.61 0.22 -8.62
C LEU A 58 4.15 -0.58 -7.43
N VAL A 59 4.64 -1.81 -7.65
CA VAL A 59 5.23 -2.62 -6.58
C VAL A 59 6.40 -1.91 -5.92
N ALA A 60 7.29 -1.28 -6.69
CA ALA A 60 8.41 -0.52 -6.14
C ALA A 60 7.93 0.65 -5.26
N ALA A 61 6.99 1.45 -5.77
CA ALA A 61 6.44 2.60 -5.04
C ALA A 61 5.75 2.18 -3.74
N MET A 62 5.03 1.06 -3.75
CA MET A 62 4.33 0.55 -2.56
C MET A 62 5.30 -0.03 -1.52
N VAL A 63 6.36 -0.70 -1.96
CA VAL A 63 7.43 -1.16 -1.05
C VAL A 63 8.15 0.02 -0.41
N ASP A 64 8.41 1.10 -1.17
CA ASP A 64 9.01 2.32 -0.65
C ASP A 64 8.09 3.02 0.38
N ALA A 65 6.76 2.93 0.20
CA ALA A 65 5.76 3.38 1.17
C ALA A 65 5.51 2.40 2.33
N GLY A 66 6.32 1.35 2.47
CA GLY A 66 6.04 0.20 3.33
C GLY A 66 5.72 0.51 4.80
N ASP A 67 6.42 1.44 5.43
CA ASP A 67 6.14 1.81 6.84
C ASP A 67 4.72 2.39 7.00
N ARG A 68 4.22 3.10 5.97
CA ARG A 68 2.84 3.62 5.93
C ARG A 68 1.82 2.50 5.73
N LEU A 69 2.16 1.51 4.89
CA LEU A 69 1.33 0.32 4.70
C LEU A 69 1.19 -0.47 6.00
N LEU A 70 2.29 -0.71 6.72
CA LEU A 70 2.25 -1.41 8.00
C LEU A 70 1.44 -0.63 9.06
N PHE A 71 1.57 0.70 9.10
CA PHE A 71 0.79 1.52 10.00
C PHE A 71 -0.72 1.42 9.71
N LEU A 72 -1.11 1.57 8.44
CA LEU A 72 -2.52 1.56 8.02
C LEU A 72 -3.16 0.17 8.21
N TRP A 73 -2.51 -0.90 7.74
CA TRP A 73 -3.12 -2.23 7.68
C TRP A 73 -2.67 -3.20 8.79
N GLY A 74 -1.74 -2.80 9.66
CA GLY A 74 -1.22 -3.65 10.74
C GLY A 74 -2.10 -3.73 11.99
N ASP A 75 -2.98 -2.75 12.23
CA ASP A 75 -3.96 -2.78 13.31
C ASP A 75 -5.34 -2.35 12.79
N PRO A 76 -6.35 -3.25 12.77
CA PRO A 76 -7.71 -2.91 12.31
C PRO A 76 -8.33 -1.69 13.01
N LYS A 77 -7.88 -1.37 14.23
CA LYS A 77 -8.35 -0.20 14.98
C LYS A 77 -7.92 1.13 14.39
N VAL A 78 -6.89 1.14 13.56
CA VAL A 78 -6.40 2.37 12.88
C VAL A 78 -7.47 2.92 11.94
N PHE A 79 -8.35 2.07 11.40
CA PHE A 79 -9.48 2.48 10.56
C PHE A 79 -10.79 2.69 11.33
N GLU A 80 -10.85 2.51 12.66
CA GLU A 80 -12.07 2.78 13.44
C GLU A 80 -12.45 4.27 13.31
N GLY A 81 -13.54 4.56 12.58
CA GLY A 81 -14.03 5.92 12.36
C GLY A 81 -13.62 6.57 11.03
N HIS A 82 -12.92 5.85 10.15
CA HIS A 82 -12.69 6.25 8.75
C HIS A 82 -13.61 5.44 7.81
N PRO A 83 -14.24 6.07 6.80
CA PRO A 83 -14.97 5.32 5.78
C PRO A 83 -14.00 4.37 5.07
N THR A 84 -14.36 3.08 5.03
CA THR A 84 -13.60 2.07 4.29
C THR A 84 -14.04 2.07 2.84
N VAL A 85 -13.25 1.41 1.97
CA VAL A 85 -13.62 1.17 0.56
C VAL A 85 -14.92 0.36 0.44
N ASP A 86 -15.34 -0.32 1.52
CA ASP A 86 -16.60 -1.05 1.62
C ASP A 86 -17.81 -0.18 2.04
N ASP A 87 -17.65 1.14 2.16
CA ASP A 87 -18.75 2.05 2.47
C ASP A 87 -19.76 2.08 1.29
N PRO A 88 -20.99 1.54 1.47
CA PRO A 88 -21.96 1.39 0.40
C PRO A 88 -22.48 2.74 -0.15
N ASP A 89 -22.21 3.86 0.54
CA ASP A 89 -22.62 5.20 0.15
C ASP A 89 -21.57 5.94 -0.70
N CYS A 90 -20.40 5.34 -0.96
CA CYS A 90 -19.42 5.86 -1.90
C CYS A 90 -19.59 5.19 -3.28
N ASP A 91 -19.66 6.00 -4.36
CA ASP A 91 -19.45 5.49 -5.72
C ASP A 91 -18.12 4.72 -5.74
N PRO A 92 -18.04 3.53 -6.38
CA PRO A 92 -16.80 2.80 -6.44
C PRO A 92 -15.76 3.73 -7.09
N PRO A 93 -14.70 4.11 -6.35
CA PRO A 93 -13.73 5.06 -6.86
C PRO A 93 -13.12 4.51 -8.16
N ASP A 94 -12.82 5.39 -9.11
CA ASP A 94 -11.99 5.04 -10.27
C ASP A 94 -10.66 4.53 -9.73
N ASP A 95 -10.48 3.22 -9.73
CA ASP A 95 -9.31 2.55 -9.17
C ASP A 95 -8.26 2.38 -10.29
N PRO A 96 -7.18 3.17 -10.26
CA PRO A 96 -6.18 3.14 -11.33
C PRO A 96 -5.42 1.81 -11.39
N VAL A 97 -5.39 1.04 -10.29
CA VAL A 97 -4.76 -0.28 -10.25
C VAL A 97 -5.66 -1.31 -10.93
N LEU A 98 -6.98 -1.24 -10.72
CA LEU A 98 -7.92 -2.08 -11.48
C LEU A 98 -7.86 -1.76 -12.99
N ARG A 99 -7.85 -0.47 -13.37
CA ARG A 99 -7.70 -0.07 -14.78
C ARG A 99 -6.41 -0.61 -15.41
N LEU A 100 -5.30 -0.58 -14.68
CA LEU A 100 -4.03 -1.18 -15.11
C LEU A 100 -4.18 -2.68 -15.37
N ILE A 101 -4.85 -3.40 -14.46
CA ILE A 101 -5.04 -4.85 -14.57
C ILE A 101 -5.93 -5.19 -15.77
N GLU A 102 -7.06 -4.50 -15.93
CA GLU A 102 -7.98 -4.69 -17.05
C GLU A 102 -7.31 -4.40 -18.39
N ARG A 103 -6.54 -3.31 -18.47
CA ARG A 103 -5.71 -2.99 -19.63
C ARG A 103 -4.70 -4.11 -19.93
N GLY A 104 -4.02 -4.61 -18.90
CA GLY A 104 -3.08 -5.72 -19.05
C GLY A 104 -3.72 -7.02 -19.52
N GLN A 105 -4.96 -7.31 -19.12
CA GLN A 105 -5.72 -8.45 -19.65
C GLN A 105 -6.13 -8.24 -21.11
N ALA A 106 -6.60 -7.04 -21.47
CA ALA A 106 -6.94 -6.70 -22.85
C ALA A 106 -5.73 -6.79 -23.81
N GLU A 107 -4.53 -6.48 -23.30
CA GLU A 107 -3.26 -6.59 -24.03
C GLU A 107 -2.63 -8.00 -23.98
N GLY A 108 -3.23 -8.95 -23.26
CA GLY A 108 -2.73 -10.33 -23.12
C GLY A 108 -1.49 -10.48 -22.22
N VAL A 109 -1.20 -9.49 -21.39
CA VAL A 109 -0.09 -9.47 -20.43
C VAL A 109 -0.46 -10.18 -19.12
N PHE A 110 -1.69 -9.99 -18.64
CA PHE A 110 -2.22 -10.66 -17.45
C PHE A 110 -3.27 -11.72 -17.83
N ASP A 111 -3.42 -12.73 -16.97
CA ASP A 111 -4.33 -13.87 -17.21
C ASP A 111 -5.80 -13.39 -17.26
N PRO A 112 -6.49 -13.50 -18.41
CA PRO A 112 -7.88 -13.06 -18.55
C PRO A 112 -8.88 -13.99 -17.86
N GLU A 113 -8.47 -15.20 -17.42
CA GLU A 113 -9.35 -16.11 -16.66
C GLU A 113 -9.46 -15.71 -15.18
N LEU A 114 -8.55 -14.86 -14.68
CA LEU A 114 -8.60 -14.33 -13.33
C LEU A 114 -9.45 -13.05 -13.25
N SER A 115 -10.19 -12.89 -12.16
CA SER A 115 -10.87 -11.61 -11.88
C SER A 115 -9.84 -10.49 -11.66
N PRO A 116 -10.02 -9.29 -12.22
CA PRO A 116 -9.16 -8.13 -11.95
C PRO A 116 -9.01 -7.83 -10.45
N VAL A 117 -10.12 -7.90 -9.71
CA VAL A 117 -10.17 -7.68 -8.26
C VAL A 117 -9.36 -8.75 -7.52
N TRP A 118 -9.38 -9.99 -7.99
CA TRP A 118 -8.54 -11.05 -7.41
C TRP A 118 -7.05 -10.77 -7.59
N ILE A 119 -6.62 -10.37 -8.80
CA ILE A 119 -5.23 -10.01 -9.07
C ILE A 119 -4.80 -8.86 -8.16
N GLN A 120 -5.65 -7.84 -8.00
CA GLN A 120 -5.39 -6.71 -7.13
C GLN A 120 -5.23 -7.13 -5.66
N HIS A 121 -6.14 -7.97 -5.13
CA HIS A 121 -6.02 -8.46 -3.76
C HIS A 121 -4.74 -9.27 -3.53
N VAL A 122 -4.36 -10.12 -4.49
CA VAL A 122 -3.10 -10.88 -4.41
C VAL A 122 -1.88 -9.95 -4.43
N LEU A 123 -1.90 -8.92 -5.28
CA LEU A 123 -0.87 -7.89 -5.31
C LEU A 123 -0.71 -7.24 -3.92
N TRP A 124 -1.81 -6.77 -3.32
CA TRP A 124 -1.78 -6.13 -2.01
C TRP A 124 -1.29 -7.06 -0.91
N ALA A 125 -1.75 -8.31 -0.89
CA ALA A 125 -1.29 -9.31 0.07
C ALA A 125 0.23 -9.54 -0.05
N LEU A 126 0.75 -9.69 -1.27
CA LEU A 126 2.19 -9.91 -1.48
C LEU A 126 3.03 -8.71 -1.05
N VAL A 127 2.62 -7.49 -1.39
CA VAL A 127 3.32 -6.27 -0.97
C VAL A 127 3.33 -6.16 0.55
N TYR A 128 2.17 -6.27 1.19
CA TYR A 128 2.05 -6.17 2.64
C TYR A 128 2.91 -7.22 3.35
N THR A 129 2.78 -8.49 2.98
CA THR A 129 3.57 -9.57 3.58
C THR A 129 5.07 -9.36 3.37
N ALA A 130 5.51 -8.95 2.19
CA ALA A 130 6.93 -8.78 1.94
C ALA A 130 7.53 -7.59 2.72
N VAL A 131 6.76 -6.50 2.90
CA VAL A 131 7.14 -5.38 3.76
C VAL A 131 7.20 -5.81 5.22
N GLU A 132 6.19 -6.55 5.71
CA GLU A 132 6.14 -7.07 7.08
C GLU A 132 7.33 -8.01 7.39
N GLU A 133 7.63 -8.95 6.49
CA GLU A 133 8.78 -9.86 6.63
C GLU A 133 10.11 -9.10 6.75
N ALA A 134 10.24 -7.99 6.04
CA ALA A 134 11.46 -7.18 6.10
C ALA A 134 11.53 -6.30 7.33
N ASP A 135 10.40 -5.75 7.78
CA ASP A 135 10.31 -5.02 9.06
C ASP A 135 10.67 -5.93 10.24
N GLN A 136 10.19 -7.16 10.22
CA GLN A 136 10.49 -8.18 11.24
C GLN A 136 11.87 -8.84 11.07
N GLY A 137 12.70 -8.35 10.12
CA GLY A 137 14.08 -8.79 9.91
C GLY A 137 14.25 -10.19 9.33
N ARG A 138 13.16 -10.81 8.84
CA ARG A 138 13.19 -12.13 8.19
C ARG A 138 13.60 -12.07 6.72
N MET A 139 13.46 -10.90 6.10
CA MET A 139 13.84 -10.67 4.71
C MET A 139 14.69 -9.39 4.56
N PRO A 140 15.74 -9.39 3.70
CA PRO A 140 16.47 -8.17 3.40
C PRO A 140 15.63 -7.15 2.61
N ARG A 141 15.62 -5.88 3.06
CA ARG A 141 14.85 -4.79 2.41
C ARG A 141 15.14 -4.62 0.92
N HIS A 142 16.40 -4.77 0.50
CA HIS A 142 16.81 -4.65 -0.91
C HIS A 142 16.27 -5.75 -1.84
N GLY A 143 15.74 -6.85 -1.29
CA GLY A 143 15.21 -7.96 -2.08
C GLY A 143 13.69 -7.95 -2.25
N ILE A 144 12.96 -7.17 -1.45
CA ILE A 144 11.49 -7.21 -1.33
C ILE A 144 10.82 -7.05 -2.69
N THR A 145 11.08 -5.94 -3.37
CA THR A 145 10.48 -5.59 -4.66
C THR A 145 10.65 -6.70 -5.69
N SER A 146 11.87 -7.26 -5.78
CA SER A 146 12.17 -8.33 -6.73
C SER A 146 11.44 -9.64 -6.41
N THR A 147 11.26 -9.96 -5.13
CA THR A 147 10.52 -11.15 -4.68
C THR A 147 9.04 -11.00 -4.95
N VAL A 148 8.44 -9.83 -4.68
CA VAL A 148 7.03 -9.55 -4.97
C VAL A 148 6.79 -9.66 -6.46
N ILE A 149 7.58 -8.96 -7.29
CA ILE A 149 7.46 -9.01 -8.76
C ILE A 149 7.60 -10.45 -9.26
N ARG A 150 8.62 -11.18 -8.82
CA ARG A 150 8.83 -12.56 -9.24
C ARG A 150 7.66 -13.47 -8.85
N THR A 151 7.09 -13.28 -7.66
CA THR A 151 5.99 -14.10 -7.17
C THR A 151 4.71 -13.81 -7.93
N LEU A 152 4.42 -12.53 -8.17
CA LEU A 152 3.27 -12.08 -8.96
C LEU A 152 3.36 -12.59 -10.41
N GLU A 153 4.52 -12.43 -11.05
CA GLU A 153 4.70 -12.80 -12.46
C GLU A 153 4.83 -14.30 -12.69
N LYS A 154 5.23 -15.08 -11.67
CA LYS A 154 5.53 -16.52 -11.83
C LYS A 154 4.64 -17.46 -11.02
N GLY A 155 3.66 -16.96 -10.25
CA GLY A 155 2.60 -17.75 -9.61
C GLY A 155 3.04 -18.98 -8.80
N VAL A 156 4.32 -19.06 -8.41
CA VAL A 156 4.98 -20.16 -7.68
C VAL A 156 5.26 -21.47 -8.46
N LEU A 157 4.92 -21.59 -9.76
CA LEU A 157 5.37 -22.70 -10.62
C LEU A 157 5.63 -22.25 -12.06
N SER A 158 6.73 -22.72 -12.69
CA SER A 158 6.95 -22.57 -14.12
C SER A 158 6.12 -23.61 -14.90
N ARG A 159 5.33 -23.19 -15.90
CA ARG A 159 4.88 -24.09 -16.97
C ARG A 159 5.98 -24.29 -18.00
#